data_AF-A0A356X1D3-F1
#
_entry.id   AF-A0A356X1D3-F1
#
_cell.length_a   1.000
_cell.length_b   1.000
_cell.length_c   1.000
_cell.angle_alpha   90.00
_cell.angle_beta   90.00
_cell.angle_gamma   90.00
#
_symmetry.space_group_name_H-M   'P 1'
#
loop_
_entity.id
_entity.type
_entity.pdbx_description
1 polymer ?
#
loop_
_entity_poly.entity_id
_entity_poly.type
_entity_poly.pdbx_seq_one_letter_code
_entity_poly.pdbx_strand_id
1 'polypeptide(L)' 'MAKQQAFGQDALQAKAAHRKMAKVIISTKNDKGKYAYKEVMIDQDNVKEFIQQNKS' A
#
# COMPACT_ATOMS: atom_id res chain seq x y z
N MET A 1 -7.54 -32.05 23.09
CA MET A 1 -7.06 -30.74 23.57
C MET A 1 -6.27 -30.08 22.45
N ALA A 2 -6.94 -29.27 21.64
CA ALA A 2 -6.35 -28.56 20.52
C ALA A 2 -5.38 -27.49 21.05
N LYS A 3 -4.07 -27.71 20.88
CA LYS A 3 -3.04 -26.71 21.20
C LYS A 3 -2.17 -26.35 19.98
N GLN A 4 -2.70 -26.56 18.78
CA GLN A 4 -2.02 -26.21 17.51
C GLN A 4 -2.63 -25.00 16.79
N GLN A 5 -3.82 -24.52 17.20
CA GLN A 5 -4.54 -23.46 16.49
C GLN A 5 -4.20 -22.03 16.95
N ALA A 6 -3.61 -21.85 18.15
CA ALA A 6 -3.29 -20.54 18.71
C ALA A 6 -2.10 -19.87 18.00
N PHE A 7 -1.02 -20.63 17.73
CA PHE A 7 0.19 -20.10 17.09
C PHE A 7 -0.05 -19.55 15.68
N GLY A 8 -1.02 -20.10 14.95
CA GLY A 8 -1.40 -19.60 13.62
C GLY A 8 -2.11 -18.24 13.67
N GLN A 9 -2.96 -18.01 14.68
CA GLN A 9 -3.67 -16.74 14.83
C GLN A 9 -2.73 -15.61 15.25
N ASP A 10 -1.82 -15.87 16.19
CA ASP A 10 -0.86 -14.86 16.66
C ASP A 10 0.13 -14.47 15.56
N ALA A 11 0.61 -15.43 14.76
CA ALA A 11 1.49 -15.16 13.62
C ALA A 11 0.78 -14.37 12.49
N LEU A 12 -0.50 -14.65 12.24
CA LEU A 12 -1.31 -13.89 11.28
C LEU A 12 -1.58 -12.46 11.76
N GLN A 13 -1.85 -12.28 13.05
CA GLN A 13 -2.02 -10.95 13.66
C GLN A 13 -0.72 -10.15 13.66
N ALA A 14 0.41 -10.78 13.95
CA ALA A 14 1.72 -10.14 13.87
C ALA A 14 2.04 -9.70 12.42
N LYS A 15 1.76 -10.54 11.42
CA LYS A 15 1.88 -10.15 10.00
C LYS A 15 0.95 -8.99 9.64
N ALA A 16 -0.29 -8.99 10.13
CA ALA A 16 -1.24 -7.90 9.89
C ALA A 16 -0.86 -6.58 10.58
N ALA A 17 -0.14 -6.65 11.70
CA ALA A 17 0.40 -5.50 12.43
C ALA A 17 1.69 -4.94 11.80
N HIS A 18 2.50 -5.80 11.17
CA HIS A 18 3.70 -5.42 10.43
C HIS A 18 3.45 -5.10 8.95
N ARG A 19 2.29 -4.50 8.63
CA ARG A 19 2.03 -4.02 7.27
C ARG A 19 3.05 -2.94 6.92
N LYS A 20 3.84 -3.21 5.88
CA LYS A 20 4.79 -2.24 5.34
C LYS A 20 4.01 -1.29 4.45
N MET A 21 3.90 -0.04 4.88
CA MET A 21 3.25 1.01 4.11
C MET A 21 4.27 1.69 3.22
N ALA A 22 3.86 2.07 2.01
CA ALA A 22 4.62 2.87 1.08
C ALA A 22 3.89 4.19 0.81
N LYS A 23 4.65 5.30 0.84
CA LYS A 23 4.16 6.60 0.37
C LYS A 23 4.36 6.66 -1.13
N VAL A 24 3.28 6.81 -1.88
CA VAL A 24 3.31 6.96 -3.34
C VAL A 24 2.93 8.38 -3.70
N ILE A 25 3.72 9.00 -4.58
CA ILE A 25 3.51 10.34 -5.10
C ILE A 25 3.36 10.23 -6.62
N ILE A 26 2.21 10.62 -7.14
CA ILE A 26 1.94 10.69 -8.58
C ILE A 26 1.93 12.15 -9.00
N SER A 27 2.73 12.49 -10.01
CA SER A 27 2.71 13.81 -10.63
C SER A 27 1.94 13.76 -11.95
N THR A 28 1.05 14.73 -12.14
CA THR A 28 0.30 14.90 -13.39
C THR A 28 0.54 16.31 -13.92
N LYS A 29 0.95 16.41 -15.18
CA LYS A 29 1.14 17.70 -15.86
C LYS A 29 -0.21 18.13 -16.45
N ASN A 30 -0.66 19.33 -16.12
CA ASN A 30 -1.85 19.90 -16.75
C ASN A 30 -1.52 20.61 -18.07
N ASP A 31 -2.56 20.97 -18.83
CA ASP A 31 -2.43 21.63 -20.14
C ASP A 31 -1.73 23.00 -20.06
N LYS A 32 -1.68 23.60 -18.86
CA LYS A 32 -0.97 24.86 -18.56
C LYS A 32 0.50 24.64 -18.19
N GLY A 33 1.00 23.42 -18.32
CA GLY A 33 2.39 23.05 -18.05
C GLY A 33 2.77 22.95 -16.57
N LYS A 34 1.82 23.07 -15.65
CA LYS A 34 2.07 22.94 -14.20
C LYS A 34 1.87 21.49 -13.75
N TYR A 35 2.63 21.07 -12.75
CA TYR A 35 2.48 19.76 -12.12
C TYR A 35 1.55 19.84 -10.91
N ALA A 36 0.60 18.91 -10.83
CA ALA A 36 -0.14 18.60 -9.62
C ALA A 36 0.41 17.29 -9.03
N TYR A 37 0.41 17.17 -7.71
CA TYR A 37 0.89 16.00 -7.00
C TYR A 37 -0.23 15.38 -6.17
N LYS A 38 -0.39 14.06 -6.27
CA LYS A 38 -1.27 13.27 -5.43
C LYS A 38 -0.42 12.35 -4.57
N GLU A 39 -0.54 12.51 -3.25
CA GLU A 39 0.20 11.72 -2.26
C GLU A 39 -0.76 10.79 -1.53
N VAL A 40 -0.43 9.50 -1.47
CA VAL A 40 -1.24 8.50 -0.75
C VAL A 40 -0.31 7.51 -0.04
N MET A 41 -0.68 7.12 1.18
CA MET A 41 -0.07 6.00 1.88
C MET A 41 -0.87 4.73 1.57
N ILE A 42 -0.23 3.74 0.97
CA ILE A 42 -0.85 2.45 0.63
C ILE A 42 0.03 1.30 1.10
N ASP A 43 -0.54 0.10 1.16
CA ASP A 43 0.26 -1.10 1.42
C ASP A 43 1.32 -1.29 0.31
N GLN A 44 2.54 -1.67 0.71
CA GLN A 44 3.67 -1.85 -0.20
C GLN A 44 3.34 -2.79 -1.37
N ASP A 45 2.54 -3.83 -1.12
CA ASP A 45 2.22 -4.83 -2.15
C ASP A 45 1.29 -4.27 -3.24
N ASN A 46 0.51 -3.23 -2.91
CA ASN A 46 -0.47 -2.61 -3.81
C ASN A 46 0.11 -1.45 -4.64
N VAL A 47 1.38 -1.07 -4.42
CA VAL A 47 2.01 0.09 -5.07
C VAL A 47 1.98 -0.01 -6.59
N LYS A 48 2.31 -1.18 -7.12
CA LYS A 48 2.38 -1.40 -8.57
C LYS A 48 1.02 -1.18 -9.25
N GLU A 49 -0.03 -1.73 -8.66
CA GLU A 49 -1.40 -1.60 -9.18
C GLU A 49 -1.87 -0.14 -9.08
N PHE A 50 -1.64 0.52 -7.94
CA PHE A 50 -2.01 1.91 -7.76
C PHE A 50 -1.33 2.84 -8.78
N ILE A 51 -0.03 2.64 -9.05
CA ILE A 51 0.69 3.41 -10.08
C ILE A 51 0.08 3.16 -11.46
N GLN A 52 -0.24 1.92 -11.81
CA GLN A 52 -0.83 1.59 -13.11
C GLN A 52 -2.20 2.24 -13.31
N GLN A 53 -3.05 2.24 -12.29
CA GLN A 53 -4.39 2.84 -12.34
C GLN A 53 -4.36 4.39 -12.40
N ASN A 54 -3.32 5.02 -11.86
CA ASN A 54 -3.20 6.48 -11.77
C ASN A 54 -2.16 7.05 -12.74
N LYS A 55 -1.65 6.24 -13.68
CA LYS A 55 -0.74 6.70 -14.73
C LYS A 55 -1.55 7.52 -15.75
N SER A 56 -1.21 8.81 -15.87
CA SER A 56 -1.73 9.71 -16.92
C SER A 56 -0.94 9.57 -18.21
#